data_AF-K5D1J3-F1
#
_entry.id   AF-K5D1J3-F1
#
_cell.length_a   1.000
_cell.length_b   1.000
_cell.length_c   1.000
_cell.angle_alpha   90.00
_cell.angle_beta   90.00
_cell.angle_gamma   90.00
#
_symmetry.space_group_name_H-M   'P 1'
#
loop_
_entity.id
_entity.type
_entity.pdbx_description
1 polymer ?
#
loop_
_entity_poly.entity_id
_entity_poly.type
_entity_poly.pdbx_seq_one_letter_code
_entity_poly.pdbx_strand_id
1 'polypeptide(L)'
;MLCLASKGKRFVNRITIFGMLLLLSMGSTATAQNDRAILQTLMFESPEKLAADAVSGGDAVRGAVVFFTPSMSCASCHAVGVPMETSQANVGPNLASPNPDLSNAGIVDAILHPSKSIAKGFETIQVLTVDGKVLTGVLVAESDESVQLRDPSTGKTIEI
;
A
#
# COMPACT_ATOMS: atom_id res chain seq x y z
N MET A 1 18.81 -7.21 -74.74
CA MET A 1 18.35 -8.47 -74.11
C MET A 1 18.84 -8.47 -72.67
N LEU A 2 17.98 -8.19 -71.69
CA LEU A 2 17.04 -9.08 -70.98
C LEU A 2 17.64 -9.68 -69.70
N CYS A 3 16.82 -9.63 -68.65
CA CYS A 3 16.87 -10.39 -67.40
C CYS A 3 17.71 -9.83 -66.23
N LEU A 4 17.22 -9.80 -64.98
CA LEU A 4 15.89 -9.94 -64.39
C LEU A 4 16.03 -9.57 -62.89
N ALA A 5 14.94 -9.12 -62.29
CA ALA A 5 14.77 -8.66 -60.93
C ALA A 5 15.26 -9.62 -59.81
N SER A 6 15.94 -9.07 -58.80
CA SER A 6 16.09 -9.65 -57.47
C SER A 6 15.29 -8.81 -56.46
N LYS A 7 13.99 -9.09 -56.34
CA LYS A 7 13.10 -8.61 -55.28
C LYS A 7 12.41 -9.83 -54.68
N GLY A 8 13.01 -10.46 -53.67
CA GLY A 8 12.43 -11.67 -53.10
C GLY A 8 12.84 -12.08 -51.67
N LYS A 9 13.71 -11.34 -50.97
CA LYS A 9 14.24 -11.80 -49.66
C LYS A 9 13.93 -10.92 -48.45
N ARG A 10 13.24 -9.79 -48.61
CA ARG A 10 13.01 -8.82 -47.51
C ARG A 10 11.62 -8.86 -46.87
N PHE A 11 10.68 -9.63 -47.42
CA PHE A 11 9.29 -9.60 -46.96
C PHE A 11 8.92 -10.75 -45.99
N VAL A 12 9.60 -11.89 -46.06
CA VAL A 12 9.26 -13.07 -45.23
C VAL A 12 9.75 -12.93 -43.78
N ASN A 13 10.73 -12.08 -43.50
CA ASN A 13 11.35 -12.00 -42.17
C ASN A 13 10.68 -11.01 -41.19
N ARG A 14 9.58 -10.35 -41.57
CA ARG A 14 8.87 -9.38 -40.69
C ARG A 14 7.58 -9.93 -40.09
N ILE A 15 6.99 -10.97 -40.69
CA ILE A 15 5.73 -11.56 -40.21
C ILE A 15 5.98 -12.50 -39.02
N THR A 16 7.12 -13.18 -38.96
CA THR A 16 7.45 -14.12 -37.88
C THR A 16 7.83 -13.43 -36.55
N ILE A 17 8.25 -12.17 -36.57
CA ILE A 17 8.65 -11.43 -35.36
C ILE A 17 7.43 -10.83 -34.65
N PHE A 18 6.35 -10.51 -35.37
CA PHE A 18 5.13 -9.94 -34.77
C PHE A 18 4.23 -10.98 -34.10
N GLY A 19 4.30 -12.25 -34.49
CA GLY A 19 3.49 -13.34 -33.91
C GLY A 19 3.98 -13.85 -32.55
N MET A 20 5.25 -13.62 -32.21
CA MET A 20 5.87 -14.17 -30.99
C MET A 20 5.83 -13.22 -29.79
N LEU A 21 5.29 -12.00 -29.95
CA LEU A 21 5.14 -11.04 -28.85
C LEU A 21 3.74 -11.05 -28.22
N LEU A 22 2.78 -11.80 -28.77
CA LEU A 22 1.37 -11.82 -28.34
C LEU A 22 1.01 -12.99 -27.41
N LEU A 23 1.97 -13.87 -27.09
CA LEU A 23 1.76 -15.07 -26.26
C LEU A 23 2.43 -14.99 -24.87
N LEU A 24 3.01 -13.85 -24.49
CA LEU A 24 3.69 -13.68 -23.20
C LEU A 24 2.92 -12.86 -22.15
N SER A 25 1.62 -12.61 -22.34
CA SER A 25 0.80 -11.81 -21.41
C SER A 25 -0.08 -12.62 -20.44
N MET A 26 -0.01 -13.96 -20.45
CA MET A 26 -0.92 -14.81 -19.66
C MET A 26 -0.36 -15.28 -18.29
N GLY A 27 0.83 -14.83 -17.88
CA GLY A 27 1.52 -15.36 -16.70
C GLY A 27 1.18 -14.71 -15.35
N SER A 28 0.43 -13.61 -15.31
CA SER A 28 0.34 -12.76 -14.11
C SER A 28 -0.92 -12.95 -13.23
N THR A 29 -1.87 -13.83 -13.58
CA THR A 29 -3.14 -13.94 -12.84
C THR A 29 -3.11 -14.99 -11.72
N ALA A 30 -2.23 -15.99 -11.77
CA ALA A 30 -2.27 -17.13 -10.84
C ALA A 30 -1.85 -16.78 -9.40
N THR A 31 -0.81 -15.96 -9.20
CA THR A 31 -0.34 -15.57 -7.86
C THR A 31 -1.30 -14.61 -7.16
N ALA A 32 -1.76 -13.58 -7.88
CA ALA A 32 -2.73 -12.62 -7.34
C ALA A 32 -4.07 -13.28 -6.96
N GLN A 33 -4.49 -14.32 -7.69
CA GLN A 33 -5.69 -15.09 -7.35
C GLN A 33 -5.50 -15.92 -6.08
N ASN A 34 -4.29 -16.45 -5.85
CA ASN A 34 -3.94 -17.17 -4.63
C ASN A 34 -3.91 -16.24 -3.41
N ASP A 35 -3.33 -15.05 -3.53
CA ASP A 35 -3.25 -14.08 -2.43
C ASP A 35 -4.63 -13.60 -1.98
N ARG A 36 -5.55 -13.36 -2.91
CA ARG A 36 -6.93 -12.99 -2.58
C ARG A 36 -7.71 -14.09 -1.87
N ALA A 37 -7.51 -15.34 -2.27
CA ALA A 37 -8.15 -16.48 -1.62
C ALA A 37 -7.64 -16.66 -0.17
N ILE A 38 -6.34 -16.46 0.05
CA ILE A 38 -5.74 -16.46 1.39
C ILE A 38 -6.31 -15.32 2.23
N LEU A 39 -6.32 -14.08 1.73
CA LEU A 39 -6.89 -12.93 2.45
C LEU A 39 -8.35 -13.18 2.81
N GLN A 40 -9.16 -13.67 1.87
CA GLN A 40 -10.56 -13.97 2.13
C GLN A 40 -10.73 -15.02 3.24
N THR A 41 -9.87 -16.04 3.25
CA THR A 41 -9.86 -17.06 4.30
C THR A 41 -9.51 -16.44 5.66
N LEU A 42 -8.46 -15.62 5.71
CA LEU A 42 -8.06 -14.92 6.93
C LEU A 42 -9.16 -13.98 7.45
N MET A 43 -9.91 -13.32 6.56
CA MET A 43 -11.02 -12.45 6.94
C MET A 43 -12.22 -13.20 7.54
N PHE A 44 -12.34 -14.52 7.30
CA PHE A 44 -13.38 -15.35 7.94
C PHE A 44 -12.94 -15.95 9.28
N GLU A 45 -11.65 -15.91 9.60
CA GLU A 45 -11.13 -16.35 10.89
C GLU A 45 -11.28 -15.24 11.94
N SER A 46 -11.49 -15.63 13.20
CA SER A 46 -11.53 -14.65 14.30
C SER A 46 -10.16 -14.01 14.52
N PRO A 47 -10.06 -12.69 14.72
CA PRO A 47 -8.80 -12.01 15.01
C PRO A 47 -8.07 -12.59 16.25
N GLU A 48 -8.79 -13.10 17.24
CA GLU A 48 -8.23 -13.71 18.45
C GLU A 48 -7.45 -14.99 18.15
N LYS A 49 -8.00 -15.85 17.30
CA LYS A 49 -7.35 -17.08 16.84
C LYS A 49 -6.07 -16.76 16.05
N LEU A 50 -6.19 -15.87 15.07
CA LEU A 50 -5.05 -15.44 14.26
C LEU A 50 -3.95 -14.79 15.10
N ALA A 51 -4.34 -13.99 16.10
CA ALA A 51 -3.40 -13.42 17.06
C ALA A 51 -2.72 -14.50 17.91
N ALA A 52 -3.46 -15.50 18.39
CA ALA A 52 -2.89 -16.61 19.15
C ALA A 52 -1.90 -17.44 18.31
N ASP A 53 -2.21 -17.69 17.04
CA ASP A 53 -1.33 -18.37 16.09
C ASP A 53 -0.06 -17.53 15.84
N ALA A 54 -0.21 -16.21 15.65
CA ALA A 54 0.92 -15.29 15.49
C ALA A 54 1.81 -15.18 16.74
N VAL A 55 1.24 -15.22 17.94
CA VAL A 55 2.00 -15.17 19.20
C VAL A 55 2.74 -16.48 19.44
N SER A 56 2.13 -17.62 19.11
CA SER A 56 2.71 -18.95 19.39
C SER A 56 3.73 -19.38 18.35
N GLY A 57 3.55 -19.00 17.07
CA GLY A 57 4.37 -19.46 15.96
C GLY A 57 5.00 -18.35 15.10
N GLY A 58 4.76 -17.08 15.44
CA GLY A 58 5.33 -15.95 14.71
C GLY A 58 6.83 -15.79 14.95
N ASP A 59 7.48 -15.16 13.97
CA ASP A 59 8.90 -14.81 14.02
C ASP A 59 9.03 -13.30 13.86
N ALA A 60 9.51 -12.62 14.89
CA ALA A 60 9.66 -11.17 14.92
C ALA A 60 10.67 -10.66 13.88
N VAL A 61 11.71 -11.42 13.57
CA VAL A 61 12.70 -11.06 12.53
C VAL A 61 12.05 -11.10 11.16
N ARG A 62 11.25 -12.15 10.87
CA ARG A 62 10.46 -12.21 9.64
C ARG A 62 9.43 -11.09 9.57
N GLY A 63 8.77 -10.78 10.68
CA GLY A 63 7.83 -9.66 10.78
C GLY A 63 8.48 -8.32 10.44
N ALA A 64 9.69 -8.06 10.95
CA ALA A 64 10.45 -6.86 10.61
C ALA A 64 10.78 -6.79 9.11
N VAL A 65 11.17 -7.91 8.50
CA VAL A 65 11.40 -7.95 7.04
C VAL A 65 10.12 -7.57 6.27
N VAL A 66 8.96 -8.12 6.65
CA VAL A 66 7.67 -7.76 6.03
C VAL A 66 7.36 -6.28 6.20
N PHE A 67 7.51 -5.73 7.41
CA PHE A 67 7.23 -4.33 7.72
C PHE A 67 8.00 -3.34 6.85
N PHE A 68 9.30 -3.61 6.62
CA PHE A 68 10.17 -2.75 5.81
C PHE A 68 10.18 -3.10 4.32
N THR A 69 9.45 -4.13 3.89
CA THR A 69 9.37 -4.49 2.48
C THR A 69 8.58 -3.42 1.71
N PRO A 70 9.13 -2.82 0.64
CA PRO A 70 8.44 -1.74 -0.09
C PRO A 70 7.05 -2.10 -0.61
N SER A 71 6.85 -3.34 -1.07
CA SER A 71 5.53 -3.80 -1.55
C SER A 71 4.48 -3.96 -0.46
N MET A 72 4.88 -3.99 0.82
CA MET A 72 3.96 -3.99 1.96
C MET A 72 3.64 -2.58 2.46
N SER A 73 4.52 -1.61 2.15
CA SER A 73 4.32 -0.16 2.39
C SER A 73 4.01 0.23 3.84
N CYS A 74 4.23 -0.65 4.84
CA CYS A 74 3.95 -0.31 6.24
C CYS A 74 4.83 0.87 6.69
N ALA A 75 6.12 0.81 6.37
CA ALA A 75 7.11 1.83 6.69
C ALA A 75 6.96 3.14 5.89
N SER A 76 6.10 3.22 4.86
CA SER A 76 5.84 4.50 4.18
C SER A 76 4.95 5.42 5.00
N CYS A 77 4.12 4.85 5.87
CA CYS A 77 3.19 5.59 6.71
C CYS A 77 3.53 5.52 8.20
N HIS A 78 4.09 4.42 8.68
CA HIS A 78 4.38 4.20 10.09
C HIS A 78 5.88 4.24 10.38
N ALA A 79 6.26 5.00 11.40
CA ALA A 79 7.62 5.00 11.91
C ALA A 79 7.87 3.89 12.95
N VAL A 80 9.15 3.60 13.16
CA VAL A 80 9.64 2.82 14.30
C VAL A 80 10.79 3.55 14.99
N GLY A 81 10.89 3.45 16.32
CA GLY A 81 12.05 3.94 17.07
C GLY A 81 12.19 5.46 17.23
N VAL A 82 11.20 6.26 16.82
CA VAL A 82 11.22 7.73 16.99
C VAL A 82 10.30 8.18 18.15
N PRO A 83 10.65 9.18 18.97
CA PRO A 83 9.75 9.68 20.01
C PRO A 83 8.40 10.14 19.46
N MET A 84 7.33 9.96 20.24
CA MET A 84 5.93 10.21 19.84
C MET A 84 5.71 11.63 19.27
N GLU A 85 6.42 12.63 19.80
CA GLU A 85 6.47 14.02 19.32
C GLU A 85 6.79 14.14 17.82
N THR A 86 7.67 13.28 17.31
CA THR A 86 8.09 13.26 15.89
C THR A 86 7.23 12.32 15.05
N SER A 87 6.44 11.44 15.68
CA SER A 87 5.52 10.53 14.98
C SER A 87 4.33 11.26 14.37
N GLN A 88 3.97 12.42 14.93
CA GLN A 88 3.01 13.36 14.37
C GLN A 88 3.46 13.99 13.06
N ALA A 89 4.68 13.73 12.56
CA ALA A 89 5.13 14.10 11.23
C ALA A 89 4.82 13.03 10.16
N ASN A 90 4.37 11.83 10.57
CA ASN A 90 4.06 10.74 9.65
C ASN A 90 2.57 10.69 9.32
N VAL A 91 2.23 9.91 8.29
CA VAL A 91 0.85 9.68 7.85
C VAL A 91 0.11 8.76 8.83
N GLY A 92 0.82 7.88 9.55
CA GLY A 92 0.26 7.02 10.59
C GLY A 92 1.06 7.07 11.90
N PRO A 93 0.50 6.52 13.00
CA PRO A 93 1.16 6.50 14.31
C PRO A 93 2.46 5.69 14.31
N ASN A 94 3.35 5.98 15.25
CA ASN A 94 4.50 5.13 15.50
C ASN A 94 4.05 3.78 16.11
N LEU A 95 4.50 2.67 15.52
CA LEU A 95 4.14 1.31 15.93
C LEU A 95 5.19 0.62 16.81
N ALA A 96 6.34 1.24 17.06
CA ALA A 96 7.38 0.73 17.96
C ALA A 96 7.13 1.06 19.44
N SER A 97 6.20 1.97 19.74
CA SER A 97 5.81 2.29 21.10
C SER A 97 4.65 1.38 21.54
N PRO A 98 4.69 0.80 22.76
CA PRO A 98 3.57 0.04 23.29
C PRO A 98 2.30 0.91 23.32
N ASN A 99 1.23 0.42 22.71
CA ASN A 99 -0.10 1.02 22.83
C ASN A 99 -0.93 0.15 23.79
N PRO A 100 -1.19 0.60 25.03
CA PRO A 100 -1.92 -0.19 26.02
C PRO A 100 -3.37 -0.49 25.61
N ASP A 101 -3.93 0.30 24.68
CA ASP A 101 -5.30 0.14 24.19
C ASP A 101 -5.39 -0.82 22.99
N LEU A 102 -4.26 -1.31 22.47
CA LEU A 102 -4.21 -2.15 21.28
C LEU A 102 -3.78 -3.58 21.62
N SER A 103 -4.74 -4.50 21.64
CA SER A 103 -4.49 -5.94 21.83
C SER A 103 -3.91 -6.59 20.58
N ASN A 104 -3.29 -7.77 20.71
CA ASN A 104 -2.79 -8.52 19.54
C ASN A 104 -3.92 -8.83 18.54
N ALA A 105 -5.13 -9.15 19.03
CA ALA A 105 -6.31 -9.34 18.19
C ALA A 105 -6.71 -8.02 17.48
N GLY A 106 -6.61 -6.89 18.18
CA GLY A 106 -6.81 -5.56 17.60
C GLY A 106 -5.80 -5.22 16.49
N ILE A 107 -4.53 -5.60 16.64
CA ILE A 107 -3.52 -5.45 15.58
C ILE A 107 -3.90 -6.28 14.36
N VAL A 108 -4.31 -7.54 14.55
CA VAL A 108 -4.73 -8.41 13.45
C VAL A 108 -5.96 -7.84 12.74
N ASP A 109 -6.98 -7.41 13.48
CA ASP A 109 -8.18 -6.80 12.91
C ASP A 109 -7.84 -5.51 12.14
N ALA A 110 -6.93 -4.69 12.65
CA ALA A 110 -6.47 -3.48 11.96
C ALA A 110 -5.68 -3.77 10.67
N ILE A 111 -4.93 -4.88 10.62
CA ILE A 111 -4.24 -5.31 9.39
C ILE A 111 -5.24 -5.83 8.35
N LEU A 112 -6.23 -6.61 8.77
CA LEU A 112 -7.24 -7.19 7.87
C LEU A 112 -8.29 -6.15 7.43
N HIS A 113 -8.59 -5.18 8.30
CA HIS A 113 -9.61 -4.16 8.09
C HIS A 113 -9.09 -2.75 8.41
N PRO A 114 -8.08 -2.25 7.68
CA PRO A 114 -7.39 -0.99 8.01
C PRO A 114 -8.29 0.25 7.98
N SER A 115 -9.41 0.20 7.25
CA SER A 115 -10.38 1.30 7.19
C SER A 115 -11.52 1.20 8.20
N LYS A 116 -11.57 0.15 9.04
CA LYS A 116 -12.65 -0.07 10.01
C LYS A 116 -12.58 0.91 11.19
N SER A 117 -11.36 1.24 11.62
CA SER A 117 -11.10 2.23 12.67
C SER A 117 -9.76 2.89 12.42
N ILE A 118 -9.73 4.22 12.40
CA ILE A 118 -8.51 5.01 12.26
C ILE A 118 -8.11 5.56 13.63
N ALA A 119 -6.81 5.55 13.92
CA ALA A 119 -6.29 6.08 15.17
C ALA A 119 -6.61 7.59 15.28
N LYS A 120 -6.98 8.02 16.49
CA LYS A 120 -7.29 9.44 16.76
C LYS A 120 -6.10 10.33 16.41
N GLY A 121 -6.34 11.43 15.70
CA GLY A 121 -5.31 12.35 15.22
C GLY A 121 -4.62 11.91 13.92
N PHE A 122 -5.07 10.80 13.32
CA PHE A 122 -4.59 10.31 12.03
C PHE A 122 -5.75 10.14 11.02
N GLU A 123 -6.91 10.72 11.31
CA GLU A 123 -8.08 10.69 10.44
C GLU A 123 -7.78 11.41 9.12
N THR A 124 -8.16 10.77 8.01
CA THR A 124 -8.12 11.40 6.69
C THR A 124 -9.37 12.24 6.50
N ILE A 125 -9.21 13.52 6.19
CA ILE A 125 -10.30 14.45 5.89
C ILE A 125 -10.22 14.93 4.44
N GLN A 126 -11.34 15.46 3.96
CA GLN A 126 -11.44 16.13 2.66
C GLN A 126 -11.82 17.59 2.87
N VAL A 127 -11.06 18.49 2.27
CA VAL A 127 -11.29 19.93 2.29
C VAL A 127 -11.70 20.38 0.90
N LEU A 128 -12.89 20.97 0.80
CA LEU A 128 -13.36 21.64 -0.41
C LEU A 128 -13.02 23.13 -0.31
N THR A 129 -12.15 23.60 -1.20
CA THR A 129 -11.74 25.00 -1.25
C THR A 129 -12.73 25.85 -2.04
N VAL A 130 -12.72 27.17 -1.82
CA VAL A 130 -13.61 28.11 -2.53
C VAL A 130 -13.36 28.19 -4.03
N ASP A 131 -12.16 27.85 -4.50
CA ASP A 131 -11.82 27.71 -5.92
C ASP A 131 -12.18 26.33 -6.50
N GLY A 132 -12.89 25.50 -5.73
CA GLY A 132 -13.47 24.23 -6.18
C GLY A 132 -12.51 23.04 -6.16
N LYS A 133 -11.36 23.13 -5.49
CA LYS A 133 -10.43 22.00 -5.34
C LYS A 133 -10.85 21.14 -4.15
N VAL A 134 -10.68 19.84 -4.29
CA VAL A 134 -10.80 18.88 -3.19
C VAL A 134 -9.41 18.43 -2.82
N LEU A 135 -9.02 18.69 -1.58
CA LEU A 135 -7.74 18.27 -1.00
C LEU A 135 -8.01 17.20 0.05
N THR A 136 -7.27 16.10 -0.01
CA THR A 136 -7.43 14.95 0.89
C THR A 136 -6.14 14.74 1.66
N GLY A 137 -6.22 14.64 2.97
CA GLY A 137 -5.04 14.40 3.80
C GLY A 137 -5.38 14.14 5.26
N VAL A 138 -4.35 13.82 6.04
CA VAL A 138 -4.48 13.69 7.49
C VAL A 138 -4.50 15.08 8.12
N LEU A 139 -5.47 15.35 8.98
CA LEU A 139 -5.57 16.65 9.66
C LEU A 139 -4.40 16.82 10.64
N VAL A 140 -3.58 17.85 10.42
CA VAL A 140 -2.45 18.18 11.31
C VAL A 140 -2.86 19.26 12.30
N ALA A 141 -3.51 20.32 11.81
CA ALA A 141 -4.02 21.43 12.60
C ALA A 141 -5.14 22.15 11.84
N GLU A 142 -6.06 22.76 12.59
CA GLU A 142 -7.15 23.60 12.06
C GLU A 142 -7.32 24.80 12.98
N SER A 143 -7.51 25.97 12.38
CA SER A 143 -7.83 27.22 13.05
C SER A 143 -8.83 28.02 12.21
N ASP A 144 -9.30 29.15 12.72
CA ASP A 144 -10.19 30.06 11.98
C ASP A 144 -9.51 30.65 10.72
N GLU A 145 -8.18 30.59 10.62
CA GLU A 145 -7.40 31.21 9.53
C GLU A 145 -6.81 30.20 8.54
N SER A 146 -6.53 28.96 8.96
CA SER A 146 -5.91 27.96 8.08
C SER A 146 -6.19 26.51 8.47
N VAL A 147 -6.10 25.63 7.46
CA VAL A 147 -6.14 24.18 7.63
C VAL A 147 -4.83 23.56 7.15
N GLN A 148 -4.18 22.77 8.00
CA GLN A 148 -2.97 22.04 7.66
C GLN A 148 -3.28 20.56 7.43
N LEU A 149 -3.09 20.10 6.20
CA LEU A 149 -3.26 18.70 5.80
C LEU A 149 -1.93 18.05 5.50
N ARG A 150 -1.71 16.85 5.99
CA ARG A 150 -0.61 16.00 5.53
C ARG A 150 -1.04 15.13 4.36
N ASP A 151 -0.32 15.26 3.25
CA ASP A 151 -0.49 14.42 2.08
C ASP A 151 -0.04 12.98 2.38
N PRO A 152 -0.92 11.97 2.25
CA PRO A 152 -0.59 10.58 2.54
C PRO A 152 0.41 9.95 1.56
N SER A 153 0.59 10.55 0.38
CA SER A 153 1.47 10.05 -0.67
C SER A 153 2.90 10.57 -0.51
N THR A 154 3.04 11.81 -0.01
CA THR A 154 4.34 12.49 0.08
C THR A 154 4.81 12.74 1.51
N GLY A 155 3.92 12.61 2.50
CA GLY A 155 4.17 12.96 3.90
C GLY A 155 4.30 14.47 4.15
N LYS A 156 4.17 15.31 3.12
CA LYS A 156 4.31 16.76 3.23
C LYS A 156 3.04 17.39 3.80
N THR A 157 3.22 18.38 4.65
CA THR A 157 2.12 19.24 5.10
C THR A 157 1.85 20.32 4.06
N ILE A 158 0.58 20.50 3.72
CA ILE A 158 0.03 21.54 2.88
C ILE A 158 -0.84 22.41 3.79
N GLU A 159 -0.61 23.71 3.77
CA GLU A 159 -1.47 24.69 4.42
C GLU A 159 -2.43 25.28 3.39
N ILE A 160 -3.69 25.37 3.76
CA ILE A 160 -4.82 25.82 2.95
C ILE A 160 -5.44 27.03 3.62
#